data_AF-A0A7S4DIA2-F1
#
_entry.id   AF-A0A7S4DIA2-F1
#
_cell.length_a   1.000
_cell.length_b   1.000
_cell.length_c   1.000
_cell.angle_alpha   90.00
_cell.angle_beta   90.00
_cell.angle_gamma   90.00
#
_symmetry.space_group_name_H-M   'P 1'
#
loop_
_entity.id
_entity.type
_entity.pdbx_description
1 polymer ?
#
loop_
_entity_poly.entity_id
_entity_poly.type
_entity_poly.pdbx_seq_one_letter_code
_entity_poly.pdbx_strand_id
1 'polypeptide(L)'
;DIPRCPNCGDPLMGNVRGGDWFVHDHWLSSQKALIDWIKTAKKDDKKKLVVVEIGAGFNTPTVTRFPAESIVRDFGNGAALVRINPSDPEVPYDLKAVGIPMGWNVLSDLNFEGKQNKELEEAAEEAVLAQSGRVCAYLRQR
;
A
#
# COMPACT_ATOMS: atom_id res chain seq x y z
N ASP A 1 -1.03 -32.24 -19.20
CA ASP A 1 -2.26 -31.76 -19.84
C ASP A 1 -2.81 -30.51 -19.18
N ILE A 2 -3.54 -29.69 -19.93
CA ILE A 2 -4.21 -28.48 -19.42
C ILE A 2 -5.54 -28.90 -18.77
N PRO A 3 -5.86 -28.42 -17.54
CA PRO A 3 -7.15 -28.68 -16.89
C PRO A 3 -8.34 -28.25 -17.76
N ARG A 4 -9.48 -28.96 -17.68
CA ARG A 4 -10.70 -28.65 -18.44
C ARG A 4 -11.84 -28.22 -17.54
N CYS A 5 -12.69 -27.34 -18.04
CA CYS A 5 -13.87 -26.88 -17.34
C CYS A 5 -14.87 -28.04 -17.15
N PRO A 6 -15.31 -28.34 -15.94
CA PRO A 6 -16.28 -29.43 -15.71
C PRO A 6 -17.68 -29.09 -16.26
N ASN A 7 -17.98 -27.83 -16.57
CA ASN A 7 -19.29 -27.39 -17.07
C ASN A 7 -19.40 -27.43 -18.61
N CYS A 8 -18.34 -27.06 -19.35
CA CYS A 8 -18.36 -26.99 -20.81
C CYS A 8 -17.27 -27.81 -21.52
N GLY A 9 -16.25 -28.31 -20.81
CA GLY A 9 -15.14 -29.10 -21.38
C GLY A 9 -13.99 -28.29 -21.98
N ASP A 10 -14.10 -26.97 -22.04
CA ASP A 10 -13.06 -26.10 -22.59
C ASP A 10 -11.78 -26.06 -21.72
N PRO A 11 -10.60 -25.77 -22.30
CA PRO A 11 -9.38 -25.58 -21.53
C PRO A 11 -9.52 -24.45 -20.51
N LEU A 12 -9.08 -24.68 -19.28
CA LEU A 12 -9.06 -23.67 -18.23
C LEU A 12 -7.86 -22.74 -18.38
N MET A 13 -8.05 -21.50 -17.93
CA MET A 13 -7.00 -20.49 -17.76
C MET A 13 -7.00 -19.98 -16.31
N GLY A 14 -5.92 -19.33 -15.91
CA GLY A 14 -5.84 -18.72 -14.58
C GLY A 14 -6.85 -17.58 -14.42
N ASN A 15 -7.50 -17.49 -13.27
CA ASN A 15 -8.41 -16.38 -12.93
C ASN A 15 -7.61 -15.12 -12.54
N VAL A 16 -6.87 -14.57 -13.50
CA VAL A 16 -6.12 -13.30 -13.36
C VAL A 16 -6.92 -12.17 -13.99
N ARG A 17 -6.72 -10.93 -13.55
CA ARG A 17 -7.49 -9.81 -14.10
C ARG A 17 -6.97 -9.41 -15.47
N GLY A 18 -7.69 -9.76 -16.54
CA GLY A 18 -7.28 -9.45 -17.92
C GLY A 18 -8.42 -9.13 -18.91
N GLY A 19 -9.67 -9.19 -18.48
CA GLY A 19 -10.83 -8.86 -19.31
C GLY A 19 -12.15 -9.27 -18.65
N ASP A 20 -13.23 -9.25 -19.42
CA ASP A 20 -14.60 -9.55 -18.94
C ASP A 20 -14.78 -11.01 -18.50
N TRP A 21 -13.81 -11.87 -18.81
CA TRP A 21 -13.75 -13.26 -18.38
C TRP A 21 -13.26 -13.43 -16.93
N PHE A 22 -12.72 -12.37 -16.30
CA PHE A 22 -12.27 -12.42 -14.90
C PHE A 22 -13.46 -12.61 -13.96
N VAL A 23 -13.45 -13.71 -13.22
CA VAL A 23 -14.52 -14.04 -12.26
C VAL A 23 -14.22 -13.36 -10.93
N HIS A 24 -14.92 -12.26 -10.67
CA HIS A 24 -14.64 -11.38 -9.54
C HIS A 24 -15.49 -11.66 -8.30
N ASP A 25 -16.60 -12.39 -8.43
CA ASP A 25 -17.64 -12.54 -7.39
C ASP A 25 -17.11 -13.06 -6.05
N HIS A 26 -16.17 -14.02 -6.08
CA HIS A 26 -15.57 -14.59 -4.88
C HIS A 26 -14.75 -13.59 -4.05
N TRP A 27 -14.36 -12.45 -4.64
CA TRP A 27 -13.58 -11.40 -3.97
C TRP A 27 -14.45 -10.27 -3.41
N LEU A 28 -15.73 -10.20 -3.79
CA LEU A 28 -16.62 -9.10 -3.43
C LEU A 28 -16.82 -8.97 -1.91
N SER A 29 -16.92 -10.09 -1.21
CA SER A 29 -17.07 -10.10 0.25
C SER A 29 -15.85 -9.51 0.97
N SER A 30 -14.64 -9.92 0.56
CA SER A 30 -13.39 -9.39 1.09
C SER A 30 -13.18 -7.92 0.76
N GLN A 31 -13.52 -7.51 -0.47
CA GLN A 31 -13.48 -6.10 -0.87
C GLN A 31 -14.43 -5.27 0.00
N LYS A 32 -15.66 -5.74 0.22
CA LYS A 32 -16.63 -5.06 1.08
C LYS A 32 -16.13 -4.94 2.52
N ALA A 33 -15.57 -6.03 3.08
CA ALA A 33 -15.05 -6.04 4.44
C ALA A 33 -13.90 -5.03 4.62
N LEU A 34 -12.98 -4.94 3.66
CA LEU A 34 -11.91 -3.94 3.67
C LEU A 34 -12.48 -2.51 3.66
N ILE A 35 -13.40 -2.22 2.74
CA ILE A 35 -14.02 -0.89 2.62
C ILE A 35 -14.76 -0.50 3.92
N ASP A 36 -15.50 -1.44 4.50
CA ASP A 36 -16.23 -1.20 5.75
C ASP A 36 -15.29 -0.96 6.93
N TRP A 37 -14.17 -1.70 7.00
CA TRP A 37 -13.14 -1.47 8.01
C TRP A 37 -12.52 -0.07 7.87
N ILE A 38 -12.13 0.34 6.66
CA ILE A 38 -11.58 1.68 6.37
C ILE A 38 -12.58 2.76 6.80
N LYS A 39 -13.85 2.64 6.38
CA LYS A 39 -14.90 3.60 6.74
C LYS A 39 -15.14 3.67 8.24
N THR A 40 -15.04 2.54 8.93
CA THR A 40 -15.22 2.47 10.39
C THR A 40 -14.03 3.10 11.12
N ALA A 41 -12.81 2.84 10.66
CA ALA A 41 -11.60 3.44 11.22
C ALA A 41 -11.62 4.97 11.10
N LYS A 42 -12.08 5.49 9.95
CA LYS A 42 -12.18 6.94 9.70
C LYS A 42 -13.16 7.68 10.63
N LYS A 43 -14.18 7.00 11.16
CA LYS A 43 -15.18 7.64 12.04
C LYS A 43 -14.64 8.01 13.43
N ASP A 44 -13.47 7.49 13.79
CA ASP A 44 -12.83 7.76 15.07
C ASP A 44 -11.62 8.67 14.84
N ASP A 45 -11.80 9.98 15.08
CA ASP A 45 -10.77 10.99 14.86
C ASP A 45 -9.50 10.78 15.72
N LYS A 46 -9.54 9.89 16.71
CA LYS A 46 -8.36 9.52 17.51
C LYS A 46 -7.53 8.42 16.85
N LYS A 47 -8.08 7.67 15.89
CA LYS A 47 -7.36 6.62 15.19
C LYS A 47 -6.47 7.23 14.12
N LYS A 48 -5.24 6.72 14.05
CA LYS A 48 -4.28 7.02 12.99
C LYS A 48 -4.16 5.82 12.06
N LEU A 49 -3.95 6.10 10.78
CA LEU A 49 -3.77 5.07 9.75
C LEU A 49 -2.37 5.21 9.13
N VAL A 50 -1.67 4.10 8.98
CA VAL A 50 -0.48 4.02 8.12
C VAL A 50 -0.78 3.05 7.00
N VAL A 51 -0.71 3.53 5.76
CA VAL A 51 -0.83 2.69 4.57
C VAL A 51 0.57 2.31 4.13
N VAL A 52 0.86 1.02 4.09
CA VAL A 52 2.16 0.49 3.63
C VAL A 52 1.97 -0.14 2.26
N GLU A 53 2.58 0.47 1.25
CA GLU A 53 2.57 -0.01 -0.14
C GLU A 53 3.93 -0.64 -0.47
N ILE A 54 3.95 -1.89 -0.93
CA ILE A 54 5.18 -2.64 -1.16
C ILE A 54 5.22 -3.14 -2.61
N GLY A 55 6.26 -2.77 -3.34
CA GLY A 55 6.57 -3.28 -4.68
C GLY A 55 5.57 -2.91 -5.78
N ALA A 56 4.66 -1.96 -5.54
CA ALA A 56 3.70 -1.52 -6.54
C ALA A 56 4.33 -0.48 -7.47
N GLY A 57 4.69 -0.90 -8.69
CA GLY A 57 5.08 -0.02 -9.78
C GLY A 57 3.88 0.44 -10.63
N PHE A 58 4.16 0.87 -11.87
CA PHE A 58 3.14 1.41 -12.78
C PHE A 58 2.53 0.39 -13.76
N ASN A 59 2.74 -0.91 -13.53
CA ASN A 59 2.08 -1.95 -14.35
C ASN A 59 0.56 -1.96 -14.18
N THR A 60 0.07 -1.77 -12.95
CA THR A 60 -1.38 -1.76 -12.62
C THR A 60 -1.70 -0.74 -11.52
N PRO A 61 -1.41 0.56 -11.72
CA PRO A 61 -1.46 1.56 -10.65
C PRO A 61 -2.89 1.81 -10.15
N THR A 62 -3.89 1.54 -10.99
CA THR A 62 -5.32 1.64 -10.63
C THR A 62 -5.78 0.58 -9.63
N VAL A 63 -5.00 -0.49 -9.41
CA VAL A 63 -5.35 -1.58 -8.50
C VAL A 63 -4.80 -1.34 -7.09
N THR A 64 -3.60 -0.77 -6.97
CA THR A 64 -2.90 -0.64 -5.68
C THR A 64 -2.46 0.79 -5.40
N ARG A 65 -1.70 1.40 -6.30
CA ARG A 65 -1.04 2.70 -6.09
C ARG A 65 -2.04 3.83 -5.86
N PHE A 66 -2.97 4.03 -6.79
CA PHE A 66 -3.96 5.10 -6.67
C PHE A 66 -4.96 4.87 -5.53
N PRO A 67 -5.45 3.64 -5.28
CA PRO A 67 -6.25 3.36 -4.10
C PRO A 67 -5.53 3.65 -2.77
N ALA A 68 -4.26 3.26 -2.62
CA ALA A 68 -3.47 3.55 -1.43
C ALA A 68 -3.39 5.06 -1.16
N GLU A 69 -3.05 5.83 -2.19
CA GLU A 69 -2.99 7.30 -2.09
C GLU A 69 -4.37 7.91 -1.79
N SER A 70 -5.43 7.42 -2.44
CA SER A 70 -6.81 7.88 -2.20
C SER A 70 -7.24 7.64 -0.76
N ILE A 71 -6.90 6.49 -0.17
CA ILE A 71 -7.20 6.20 1.23
C ILE A 71 -6.50 7.19 2.15
N VAL A 72 -5.22 7.50 1.90
CA VAL A 72 -4.48 8.48 2.72
C VAL A 72 -5.08 9.88 2.57
N ARG A 73 -5.41 10.32 1.34
CA ARG A 73 -6.11 11.59 1.09
C ARG A 73 -7.42 11.68 1.86
N ASP A 74 -8.20 10.59 1.86
CA ASP A 74 -9.50 10.54 2.53
C ASP A 74 -9.39 10.68 4.05
N PHE A 75 -8.29 10.25 4.66
CA PHE A 75 -8.04 10.39 6.10
C PHE A 75 -7.38 11.73 6.47
N GLY A 76 -6.90 12.49 5.49
CA GLY A 76 -6.21 13.77 5.70
C GLY A 76 -5.04 13.64 6.68
N ASN A 77 -4.98 14.53 7.67
CA ASN A 77 -3.89 14.56 8.67
C ASN A 77 -3.84 13.33 9.58
N GLY A 78 -4.88 12.48 9.58
CA GLY A 78 -4.95 11.24 10.36
C GLY A 78 -4.24 10.06 9.71
N ALA A 79 -3.68 10.21 8.51
CA ALA A 79 -3.00 9.12 7.81
C ALA A 79 -1.61 9.49 7.26
N ALA A 80 -0.80 8.46 7.06
CA ALA A 80 0.48 8.55 6.36
C ALA A 80 0.67 7.38 5.38
N LEU A 81 1.49 7.60 4.35
CA LEU A 81 1.90 6.60 3.37
C LEU A 81 3.37 6.21 3.57
N VAL A 82 3.65 4.91 3.60
CA VAL A 82 5.00 4.36 3.45
C VAL A 82 5.04 3.56 2.16
N ARG A 83 5.82 4.01 1.18
CA ARG A 83 6.00 3.34 -0.11
C ARG A 83 7.36 2.69 -0.17
N ILE A 84 7.42 1.38 -0.36
CA ILE A 84 8.65 0.59 -0.47
C ILE A 84 8.72 0.05 -1.89
N ASN A 85 9.61 0.60 -2.70
CA ASN A 85 9.80 0.13 -4.07
C ASN A 85 11.22 0.48 -4.54
N PRO A 86 12.02 -0.49 -5.03
CA PRO A 86 13.39 -0.23 -5.46
C PRO A 86 13.48 0.63 -6.73
N SER A 87 12.43 0.68 -7.53
CA SER A 87 12.43 1.34 -8.85
C SER A 87 11.51 2.56 -8.90
N ASP A 88 10.34 2.49 -8.25
CA ASP A 88 9.33 3.56 -8.28
C ASP A 88 8.97 4.07 -6.86
N PRO A 89 9.92 4.56 -6.04
CA PRO A 89 9.69 4.96 -4.65
C PRO A 89 8.97 6.30 -4.49
N GLU A 90 8.77 7.06 -5.57
CA GLU A 90 8.26 8.42 -5.53
C GLU A 90 6.86 8.50 -4.90
N VAL A 91 6.64 9.50 -4.06
CA VAL A 91 5.38 9.75 -3.36
C VAL A 91 4.78 11.10 -3.77
N PRO A 92 3.43 11.24 -3.77
CA PRO A 92 2.78 12.52 -4.04
C PRO A 92 3.14 13.58 -3.01
N TYR A 93 3.34 14.81 -3.46
CA TYR A 93 3.73 15.94 -2.60
C TYR A 93 2.62 16.39 -1.64
N ASP A 94 1.36 16.03 -1.94
CA ASP A 94 0.19 16.42 -1.17
C ASP A 94 -0.09 15.48 0.01
N LEU A 95 0.72 14.44 0.20
CA LEU A 95 0.55 13.43 1.24
C LEU A 95 1.65 13.51 2.30
N LYS A 96 1.30 13.21 3.56
CA LYS A 96 2.28 12.80 4.57
C LYS A 96 2.83 11.44 4.17
N ALA A 97 3.97 11.40 3.50
CA ALA A 97 4.46 10.19 2.88
C ALA A 97 5.99 10.05 2.91
N VAL A 98 6.46 8.81 2.96
CA VAL A 98 7.87 8.43 2.82
C VAL A 98 8.01 7.38 1.73
N GLY A 99 8.93 7.63 0.80
CA GLY A 99 9.37 6.67 -0.21
C GLY A 99 10.68 6.02 0.21
N ILE A 100 10.74 4.68 0.15
CA ILE A 100 11.89 3.85 0.49
C ILE A 100 12.35 3.14 -0.78
N PRO A 101 13.51 3.51 -1.37
CA PRO A 101 14.03 2.96 -2.62
C PRO A 101 14.69 1.58 -2.43
N MET A 102 14.00 0.67 -1.73
CA MET A 102 14.50 -0.66 -1.38
C MET A 102 13.45 -1.74 -1.64
N GLY A 103 13.88 -2.99 -1.57
CA GLY A 103 12.99 -4.15 -1.61
C GLY A 103 12.24 -4.36 -0.29
N TRP A 104 11.33 -5.34 -0.30
CA TRP A 104 10.50 -5.72 0.84
C TRP A 104 11.30 -6.15 2.08
N ASN A 105 12.58 -6.49 1.92
CA ASN A 105 13.46 -6.87 3.03
C ASN A 105 13.58 -5.76 4.08
N VAL A 106 13.38 -4.49 3.73
CA VAL A 106 13.38 -3.39 4.71
C VAL A 106 12.32 -3.58 5.82
N LEU A 107 11.27 -4.36 5.56
CA LEU A 107 10.25 -4.65 6.57
C LEU A 107 10.80 -5.43 7.77
N SER A 108 11.90 -6.19 7.63
CA SER A 108 12.55 -6.83 8.80
C SER A 108 13.22 -5.82 9.71
N ASP A 109 13.64 -4.68 9.16
CA ASP A 109 14.35 -3.63 9.87
C ASP A 109 13.37 -2.63 10.50
N LEU A 110 12.14 -2.57 9.98
CA LEU A 110 11.00 -1.92 10.61
C LEU A 110 10.55 -2.75 11.83
N ASN A 111 11.32 -2.71 12.91
CA ASN A 111 10.91 -3.30 14.17
C ASN A 111 9.75 -2.48 14.78
N PHE A 112 8.53 -3.01 14.68
CA PHE A 112 7.32 -2.40 15.25
C PHE A 112 7.07 -2.81 16.71
N GLU A 113 7.86 -3.73 17.28
CA GLU A 113 7.67 -4.16 18.67
C GLU A 113 7.98 -3.02 19.65
N GLY A 114 6.99 -2.67 20.47
CA GLY A 114 7.14 -1.70 21.54
C GLY A 114 7.22 -0.23 21.10
N LYS A 115 7.22 0.06 19.80
CA LYS A 115 7.34 1.43 19.28
C LYS A 115 5.99 2.13 19.13
N GLN A 116 5.85 3.33 19.69
CA GLN A 116 4.66 4.18 19.51
C GLN A 116 4.77 5.05 18.24
N ASN A 117 3.65 5.61 17.77
CA ASN A 117 3.55 6.40 16.53
C ASN A 117 4.66 7.43 16.32
N LYS A 118 5.17 8.06 17.39
CA LYS A 118 6.26 9.05 17.31
C LYS A 118 7.62 8.38 17.04
N GLU A 119 7.88 7.24 17.68
CA GLU A 119 9.10 6.45 17.51
C GLU A 119 9.11 5.72 16.15
N LEU A 120 7.94 5.43 15.58
CA LEU A 120 7.83 4.91 14.21
C LEU A 120 8.11 5.99 13.16
N GLU A 121 7.58 7.20 13.36
CA GLU A 121 7.87 8.35 12.49
C GLU A 121 9.37 8.71 12.58
N GLU A 122 9.91 8.82 13.78
CA GLU A 122 11.34 9.10 14.02
C GLU A 122 12.24 7.97 13.51
N ALA A 123 11.88 6.70 13.69
CA ALA A 123 12.66 5.57 13.16
C ALA A 123 12.58 5.46 11.62
N ALA A 124 11.44 5.80 11.02
CA ALA A 124 11.33 5.89 9.56
C ALA A 124 12.16 7.05 9.03
N GLU A 125 12.13 8.21 9.70
CA GLU A 125 12.98 9.36 9.37
C GLU A 125 14.47 9.04 9.54
N GLU A 126 14.88 8.43 10.66
CA GLU A 126 16.26 8.03 10.92
C GLU A 126 16.74 6.93 9.96
N ALA A 127 15.92 5.91 9.66
CA ALA A 127 16.29 4.88 8.69
C ALA A 127 16.48 5.47 7.28
N VAL A 128 15.67 6.46 6.91
CA VAL A 128 15.79 7.21 5.65
C VAL A 128 17.04 8.10 5.63
N LEU A 129 17.34 8.78 6.73
CA LEU A 129 18.49 9.69 6.87
C LEU A 129 19.83 8.96 7.02
N ALA A 130 19.86 7.84 7.75
CA ALA A 130 21.07 7.07 8.02
C ALA A 130 21.58 6.28 6.81
N GLN A 131 20.72 6.00 5.81
CA GLN A 131 21.08 5.15 4.68
C GLN A 131 21.33 5.88 3.36
N SER A 132 21.31 7.22 3.29
CA SER A 132 21.60 7.86 2.00
C SER A 132 22.15 9.28 2.06
N GLY A 133 23.30 9.47 1.40
CA GLY A 133 23.65 10.75 0.78
C GLY A 133 22.78 11.11 -0.43
N ARG A 134 21.61 10.47 -0.61
CA ARG A 134 20.65 10.67 -1.70
C ARG A 134 19.26 10.12 -1.35
N VAL A 135 18.50 10.79 -0.48
CA VAL A 135 17.03 10.71 -0.52
C VAL A 135 16.46 12.12 -0.49
N CYS A 136 15.54 12.37 -1.43
CA CYS A 136 14.64 13.51 -1.48
C CYS A 136 13.61 13.39 -0.35
N ALA A 137 14.04 13.58 0.90
CA ALA A 137 13.12 13.74 2.02
C ALA A 137 12.54 15.16 1.93
N TYR A 138 11.32 15.31 1.39
CA TYR A 138 10.58 16.56 1.54
C TYR A 138 9.76 16.51 2.83
N LEU A 139 10.46 16.56 3.96
CA LEU A 139 9.86 16.80 5.27
C LEU A 139 10.14 18.25 5.67
N ARG A 140 9.39 19.21 5.10
CA ARG A 140 9.21 20.59 5.62
C ARG A 140 7.92 21.16 4.99
N GLN A 141 7.00 21.86 5.68
CA GLN A 141 7.04 22.53 6.97
C GLN A 141 5.60 22.96 7.39
N ARG A 142 5.38 22.99 8.71
CA ARG A 142 4.26 23.58 9.50
C ARG A 142 3.07 22.71 9.83
#